data_AF-A0A2B1IH30-F1
#
_entry.id   AF-A0A2B1IH30-F1
#
_cell.length_a   1.000
_cell.length_b   1.000
_cell.length_c   1.000
_cell.angle_alpha   90.00
_cell.angle_beta   90.00
_cell.angle_gamma   90.00
#
_symmetry.space_group_name_H-M   'P 1'
#
loop_
_entity.id
_entity.type
_entity.pdbx_description
1 polymer ?
#
loop_
_entity_poly.entity_id
_entity_poly.type
_entity_poly.pdbx_seq_one_letter_code
_entity_poly.pdbx_strand_id
1 'polypeptide(L)'
;MEDDIVGYFKQVERFDYMTIDLDKKFFYIEVVQIETNITLLKISLNLEKDETIVDGKAKHYDPSRLESLIQSFKHTAQTCLEHNLRSPEELFTFWKGN
;
A
#
# COMPACT_ATOMS: atom_id res chain seq x y z
N MET A 1 -11.62 -40.22 -1.75
CA MET A 1 -11.73 -38.84 -1.27
C MET A 1 -10.37 -38.24 -1.58
N GLU A 2 -10.27 -37.49 -2.67
CA GLU A 2 -9.03 -36.78 -2.99
C GLU A 2 -8.90 -35.67 -1.96
N ASP A 3 -7.83 -35.71 -1.16
CA ASP A 3 -7.48 -34.61 -0.28
C ASP A 3 -7.16 -33.40 -1.16
N ASP A 4 -8.11 -32.47 -1.26
CA ASP A 4 -7.91 -31.13 -1.79
C ASP A 4 -6.88 -30.42 -0.90
N ILE A 5 -5.59 -30.61 -1.22
CA ILE A 5 -4.50 -29.83 -0.64
C ILE A 5 -4.60 -28.44 -1.27
N VAL A 6 -5.52 -27.64 -0.73
CA VAL A 6 -5.49 -26.19 -0.89
C VAL A 6 -4.18 -25.74 -0.24
N GLY A 7 -3.17 -25.46 -1.07
CA GLY A 7 -1.83 -25.08 -0.63
C GLY A 7 -1.92 -24.02 0.46
N TYR A 8 -1.42 -24.35 1.65
CA TYR A 8 -1.41 -23.44 2.78
C TYR A 8 -0.46 -22.28 2.45
N PHE A 9 -1.00 -21.18 1.94
CA PHE A 9 -0.23 -19.95 1.73
C PHE A 9 0.07 -19.34 3.09
N LYS A 10 1.25 -19.63 3.64
CA LYS A 10 1.75 -18.92 4.81
C LYS A 10 2.02 -17.48 4.41
N GLN A 11 1.27 -16.55 4.99
CA GLN A 11 1.54 -15.13 4.81
C GLN A 11 2.91 -14.81 5.42
N VAL A 12 3.82 -14.26 4.60
CA VAL A 12 5.20 -13.93 5.02
C VAL A 12 5.42 -12.42 5.16
N GLU A 13 4.60 -11.62 4.49
CA GLU A 13 4.69 -10.15 4.45
C GLU A 13 3.31 -9.53 4.66
N ARG A 14 3.27 -8.31 5.22
CA ARG A 14 2.04 -7.52 5.35
C ARG A 14 2.30 -6.03 5.16
N PHE A 15 1.27 -5.30 4.79
CA PHE A 15 1.24 -3.86 5.00
C PHE A 15 1.12 -3.58 6.50
N ASP A 16 2.04 -2.80 7.05
CA ASP A 16 2.05 -2.52 8.48
C ASP A 16 1.19 -1.29 8.82
N TYR A 17 1.37 -0.21 8.06
CA TYR A 17 0.54 0.99 8.19
C TYR A 17 0.56 1.86 6.93
N MET A 18 -0.50 2.66 6.78
CA MET A 18 -0.61 3.74 5.81
C MET A 18 -0.68 5.06 6.56
N THR A 19 0.17 6.02 6.20
CA THR A 19 0.07 7.40 6.70
C THR A 19 -0.49 8.29 5.62
N ILE A 20 -1.46 9.13 6.00
CA ILE A 20 -2.12 10.10 5.13
C ILE A 20 -1.97 11.47 5.79
N ASP A 21 -1.24 12.38 5.14
CA ASP A 21 -1.17 13.80 5.49
C ASP A 21 -1.78 14.59 4.33
N LEU A 22 -3.08 14.85 4.40
CA LEU A 22 -3.80 15.56 3.34
C LEU A 22 -3.33 17.02 3.18
N ASP A 23 -2.92 17.66 4.28
CA ASP A 23 -2.47 19.05 4.26
C ASP A 23 -1.15 19.18 3.49
N LYS A 24 -0.23 18.21 3.64
CA LYS A 24 1.02 18.14 2.87
C LYS A 24 0.91 17.32 1.59
N LYS A 25 -0.29 16.80 1.27
CA LYS A 25 -0.55 15.85 0.18
C LYS A 25 0.48 14.72 0.13
N PHE A 26 0.82 14.21 1.31
CA PHE A 26 1.86 13.22 1.50
C PHE A 26 1.24 11.90 1.95
N PHE A 27 1.64 10.82 1.29
CA PHE A 27 1.15 9.48 1.57
C PHE A 27 2.31 8.52 1.73
N TYR A 28 2.17 7.56 2.63
CA TYR A 28 3.23 6.63 2.94
C TYR A 28 2.70 5.24 3.28
N ILE A 29 3.38 4.20 2.79
CA ILE A 29 3.13 2.81 3.18
C ILE A 29 4.43 2.08 3.50
N GLU A 30 4.33 1.10 4.40
CA GLU A 30 5.38 0.13 4.69
C GLU A 30 4.91 -1.30 4.45
N VAL A 31 5.78 -2.13 3.86
CA VAL A 31 5.66 -3.58 3.86
C VAL A 31 6.69 -4.14 4.82
N VAL A 32 6.24 -4.97 5.76
CA VAL A 32 7.10 -5.61 6.77
C VAL A 32 7.08 -7.13 6.62
N GLN A 33 8.20 -7.75 6.95
CA GLN A 33 8.27 -9.20 7.13
C GLN A 33 7.60 -9.58 8.45
N ILE A 34 6.63 -10.49 8.43
CA ILE A 34 5.80 -10.81 9.60
C ILE A 34 6.63 -11.41 10.75
N GLU A 35 7.56 -12.32 10.43
CA GLU A 35 8.31 -13.05 11.46
C GLU A 35 9.32 -12.18 12.21
N THR A 36 9.89 -11.18 11.53
CA THR A 36 11.00 -10.36 12.06
C THR A 36 10.59 -8.93 12.36
N ASN A 37 9.42 -8.50 11.88
CA ASN A 37 8.93 -7.13 11.89
C ASN A 37 9.89 -6.12 11.23
N ILE A 38 10.76 -6.59 10.32
CA ILE A 38 11.68 -5.75 9.56
C ILE A 38 10.93 -5.14 8.37
N THR A 39 11.02 -3.83 8.20
CA THR A 39 10.52 -3.15 6.99
C THR A 39 11.32 -3.57 5.76
N LEU A 40 10.62 -4.14 4.78
CA LEU A 40 11.18 -4.60 3.51
C LEU A 40 11.02 -3.56 2.40
N LEU A 41 9.90 -2.83 2.40
CA LEU A 41 9.60 -1.85 1.38
C LEU A 41 8.95 -0.63 2.01
N LYS A 42 9.36 0.55 1.57
CA LYS A 42 8.78 1.83 1.94
C LYS A 42 8.42 2.55 0.65
N ILE A 43 7.17 2.99 0.51
CA ILE A 43 6.75 3.80 -0.63
C ILE A 43 6.17 5.10 -0.08
N SER A 44 6.72 6.23 -0.51
CA SER A 44 6.16 7.55 -0.24
C SER A 44 5.74 8.24 -1.53
N LEU A 45 4.62 8.96 -1.44
CA LEU A 45 4.10 9.81 -2.49
C LEU A 45 4.06 11.25 -1.96
N ASN A 46 4.70 12.15 -2.68
CA ASN A 46 4.52 13.59 -2.51
C ASN A 46 3.77 14.10 -3.74
N LEU A 47 2.46 14.32 -3.59
CA LEU A 47 1.61 14.71 -4.71
C LEU A 47 1.74 16.19 -5.06
N GLU A 48 2.30 17.04 -4.19
CA GLU A 48 2.62 18.43 -4.56
C GLU A 48 3.78 18.50 -5.56
N LYS A 49 4.76 17.61 -5.41
CA LYS A 49 5.97 17.56 -6.24
C LYS A 49 5.91 16.53 -7.36
N ASP A 50 4.80 15.80 -7.47
CA ASP A 50 4.67 14.61 -8.32
C ASP A 50 5.84 13.61 -8.14
N GLU A 51 6.25 13.43 -6.87
CA GLU A 51 7.41 12.62 -6.51
C GLU A 51 6.96 11.29 -5.89
N THR A 52 7.59 10.20 -6.31
CA THR A 52 7.42 8.87 -5.73
C THR A 52 8.78 8.35 -5.32
N ILE A 53 8.95 8.04 -4.04
CA ILE A 53 10.18 7.45 -3.52
C ILE A 53 9.88 6.02 -3.10
N VAL A 54 10.67 5.10 -3.62
CA VAL A 54 10.62 3.68 -3.26
C VAL A 54 11.94 3.33 -2.60
N ASP A 55 11.90 2.91 -1.34
CA ASP A 55 13.06 2.57 -0.54
C ASP A 55 12.95 1.16 0.04
N GLY A 56 14.10 0.56 0.39
CA GLY A 56 14.22 -0.80 0.87
C GLY A 56 14.53 -1.83 -0.23
N LYS A 57 14.08 -3.06 -0.03
CA LYS A 57 14.34 -4.22 -0.88
C LYS A 57 13.44 -4.26 -2.13
N ALA A 58 13.21 -3.11 -2.77
CA ALA A 58 12.39 -2.98 -3.97
C ALA A 58 12.79 -3.97 -5.10
N LYS A 59 14.10 -4.24 -5.24
CA LYS A 59 14.65 -5.19 -6.22
C LYS A 59 14.23 -6.65 -6.00
N HIS A 60 13.67 -6.99 -4.84
CA HIS A 60 13.18 -8.34 -4.54
C HIS A 60 11.74 -8.56 -5.04
N TYR A 61 11.04 -7.49 -5.42
CA TYR A 61 9.69 -7.56 -5.95
C TYR A 61 9.73 -7.61 -7.47
N ASP A 62 8.75 -8.31 -8.05
CA ASP A 62 8.52 -8.25 -9.49
C ASP A 62 8.25 -6.79 -9.91
N PRO A 63 8.97 -6.24 -10.90
CA PRO A 63 8.83 -4.83 -11.27
C PRO A 63 7.43 -4.45 -11.73
N SER A 64 6.72 -5.33 -12.45
CA SER A 64 5.37 -5.04 -12.95
C SER A 64 4.34 -4.98 -11.82
N ARG A 65 4.50 -5.84 -10.80
CA ARG A 65 3.68 -5.83 -9.60
C ARG A 65 3.96 -4.62 -8.72
N LEU A 66 5.23 -4.25 -8.57
CA LEU A 66 5.62 -3.05 -7.83
C LEU A 66 5.06 -1.79 -8.50
N GLU A 67 5.17 -1.69 -9.82
CA GLU A 67 4.58 -0.58 -10.59
C GLU A 67 3.05 -0.54 -10.40
N SER A 68 2.38 -1.70 -10.53
CA SER A 68 0.93 -1.80 -10.30
C SER A 68 0.53 -1.33 -8.90
N LEU A 69 1.30 -1.71 -7.87
CA LEU A 69 1.10 -1.25 -6.50
C LEU A 69 1.24 0.27 -6.39
N ILE A 70 2.28 0.86 -6.99
CA ILE A 70 2.51 2.31 -6.98
C ILE A 70 1.35 3.05 -7.66
N GLN A 71 0.88 2.57 -8.81
CA GLN A 71 -0.24 3.19 -9.52
C GLN A 71 -1.54 3.09 -8.72
N SER A 72 -1.85 1.93 -8.14
CA SER A 72 -3.01 1.79 -7.24
C SER A 72 -2.90 2.70 -6.02
N PHE A 73 -1.69 2.87 -5.48
CA PHE A 73 -1.46 3.74 -4.33
C PHE A 73 -1.64 5.22 -4.69
N LYS A 74 -1.15 5.67 -5.87
CA LYS A 74 -1.40 7.02 -6.40
C LYS A 74 -2.88 7.28 -6.58
N HIS A 75 -3.61 6.34 -7.18
CA HIS A 75 -5.05 6.48 -7.38
C HIS A 75 -5.79 6.59 -6.04
N THR A 76 -5.44 5.74 -5.08
CA THR A 76 -6.02 5.80 -3.72
C THR A 76 -5.75 7.15 -3.06
N ALA A 77 -4.50 7.65 -3.16
CA ALA A 77 -4.12 8.95 -2.60
C ALA A 77 -4.87 10.12 -3.24
N GLN A 78 -5.09 10.08 -4.56
CA GLN A 78 -5.92 11.05 -5.27
C GLN A 78 -7.37 11.02 -4.80
N THR A 79 -7.97 9.83 -4.69
CA THR A 79 -9.33 9.68 -4.15
C THR A 79 -9.45 10.26 -2.73
N CYS A 80 -8.46 10.00 -1.87
CA CYS A 80 -8.42 10.58 -0.53
C CYS A 80 -8.38 12.11 -0.55
N LEU A 81 -7.61 12.71 -1.46
CA LEU A 81 -7.56 14.18 -1.59
C LEU A 81 -8.85 14.78 -2.15
N GLU A 82 -9.38 14.20 -3.22
CA GLU A 82 -10.58 14.71 -3.92
C GLU A 82 -11.81 14.69 -3.02
N HIS A 83 -11.90 13.70 -2.12
CA HIS A 83 -13.03 13.51 -1.23
C HIS A 83 -12.72 13.84 0.24
N ASN A 84 -11.54 14.39 0.53
CA ASN A 84 -11.08 14.72 1.89
C ASN A 84 -11.21 13.54 2.88
N LEU A 85 -10.83 12.35 2.44
CA LEU A 85 -10.87 11.10 3.22
C LEU A 85 -9.60 10.99 4.07
N ARG A 86 -9.75 11.03 5.39
CA ARG A 86 -8.70 11.14 6.40
C ARG A 86 -8.41 9.84 7.14
N SER A 87 -9.20 8.81 6.90
CA SER A 87 -9.04 7.51 7.56
C SER A 87 -9.33 6.34 6.61
N PRO A 88 -8.77 5.15 6.89
CA PRO A 88 -9.15 3.93 6.19
C PRO A 88 -10.67 3.66 6.24
N GLU A 89 -11.32 3.95 7.36
CA GLU A 89 -12.77 3.77 7.53
C GLU A 89 -13.57 4.65 6.56
N GLU A 90 -13.18 5.92 6.41
CA GLU A 90 -13.78 6.84 5.44
C GLU A 90 -13.55 6.36 4.00
N LEU A 91 -12.33 5.91 3.67
CA LEU A 91 -11.98 5.36 2.37
C LEU A 91 -12.80 4.11 2.02
N PHE A 92 -12.89 3.15 2.95
CA PHE A 92 -13.67 1.93 2.71
C PHE A 92 -15.16 2.20 2.66
N THR A 93 -15.67 3.17 3.42
CA THR A 93 -17.07 3.59 3.34
C THR A 93 -17.35 4.21 1.98
N PHE A 94 -16.46 5.06 1.48
CA PHE A 94 -16.55 5.67 0.15
C PHE A 94 -16.59 4.61 -0.97
N TRP A 95 -15.72 3.60 -0.92
CA TRP A 95 -15.70 2.53 -1.93
C TRP A 95 -16.87 1.55 -1.84
N LYS A 96 -17.52 1.39 -0.69
CA LYS A 96 -18.73 0.55 -0.59
C LYS A 96 -19.97 1.24 -1.14
N GLY A 97 -19.96 2.57 -1.19
CA GLY A 97 -21.09 3.39 -1.63
C GLY A 97 -21.07 3.73 -3.13
N ASN A 98 -19.97 3.47 -3.83
CA ASN A 98 -19.78 3.69 -5.27
C ASN A 98 -19.53 2.37 -6.00
#